data_AF-A0A946HPW6-F1
#
_entry.id   AF-A0A946HPW6-F1
#
_cell.length_a   1.000
_cell.length_b   1.000
_cell.length_c   1.000
_cell.angle_alpha   90.00
_cell.angle_beta   90.00
_cell.angle_gamma   90.00
#
_symmetry.space_group_name_H-M   'P 1'
#
loop_
_entity.id
_entity.type
_entity.pdbx_description
1 polymer ?
#
loop_
_entity_poly.entity_id
_entity_poly.type
_entity_poly.pdbx_seq_one_letter_code
_entity_poly.pdbx_strand_id
1 'polypeptide(L)'
;MAGEMIPAKKMRIGYFAQHQVDELDQTATPVATIQALAKTDPALKATEQVIRDYLGGFDFRGSRVDECIEHFSGGEKARLALAKVAWERPNLLLLDEPTNHLDLEMVHALTVALQEFEGAVVIVSHDRHLLANTVDEFYSIHKGHFAEFDGDLADYERWLARYNELEASPKAAESNLGADNSAADKKAQRQQAAARREQLAPLRKQVKALENQMEKLQTRLDKIESQLGDEAIYAEKNKAKLAELVKEQGSVKAELGSVEEQWLEYQETLEAAL
;
A
#
# COMPACT_ATOMS: atom_id res chain seq x y z
N MET A 1 -0.30 3.19 27.44
CA MET A 1 1.05 3.25 26.88
C MET A 1 1.67 4.54 27.35
N ALA A 2 2.82 4.47 28.02
CA ALA A 2 3.60 5.64 28.42
C ALA A 2 4.84 5.69 27.54
N GLY A 3 5.09 6.84 26.93
CA GLY A 3 6.21 7.10 26.03
C GLY A 3 6.18 8.58 25.66
N GLU A 4 7.35 9.18 25.45
CA GLU A 4 7.48 10.58 25.08
C GLU A 4 8.07 10.66 23.67
N MET A 5 7.35 11.32 22.77
CA MET A 5 7.85 11.63 21.43
C MET A 5 8.64 12.93 21.51
N ILE A 6 9.92 12.88 21.15
CA ILE A 6 10.82 14.05 21.19
C ILE A 6 11.10 14.48 19.75
N PRO A 7 10.34 15.45 19.21
CA PRO A 7 10.52 15.91 17.84
C PRO A 7 11.74 16.83 17.70
N ALA A 8 12.46 16.74 16.58
CA ALA A 8 13.49 17.72 16.27
C ALA A 8 12.87 19.09 15.89
N LYS A 9 13.48 20.20 16.34
CA LYS A 9 12.95 21.57 16.14
C LYS A 9 12.74 22.01 14.68
N LYS A 10 13.36 21.33 13.71
CA LYS A 10 13.22 21.60 12.26
C LYS A 10 12.61 20.43 11.50
N MET A 11 12.00 19.46 12.20
CA MET A 11 11.37 18.32 11.57
C MET A 11 10.12 18.77 10.80
N ARG A 12 10.06 18.40 9.53
CA ARG A 12 8.91 18.55 8.64
C ARG A 12 8.51 17.15 8.21
N ILE A 13 7.36 16.71 8.69
CA ILE A 13 6.81 15.40 8.39
C ILE A 13 5.88 15.55 7.19
N GLY A 14 6.21 14.86 6.10
CA GLY A 14 5.26 14.60 5.02
C GLY A 14 4.54 13.30 5.37
N TYR A 15 3.23 13.32 5.45
CA TYR A 15 2.43 12.11 5.58
C TYR A 15 1.75 11.86 4.24
N PHE A 16 1.78 10.63 3.75
CA PHE A 16 1.10 10.21 2.54
C PHE A 16 0.33 8.94 2.86
N ALA A 17 -0.99 9.06 2.80
CA ALA A 17 -1.91 7.94 2.99
C ALA A 17 -3.02 8.02 1.95
N GLN A 18 -3.71 6.89 1.78
CA GLN A 18 -4.74 6.67 0.76
C GLN A 18 -5.77 7.81 0.64
N HIS A 19 -6.17 8.46 1.74
CA HIS A 19 -7.15 9.56 1.74
C HIS A 19 -6.66 10.89 1.14
N GLN A 20 -5.35 11.11 0.94
CA GLN A 20 -4.86 12.38 0.39
C GLN A 20 -5.10 12.55 -1.11
N VAL A 21 -5.28 11.46 -1.85
CA VAL A 21 -5.68 11.52 -3.27
C VAL A 21 -7.09 12.11 -3.39
N ASP A 22 -7.96 11.84 -2.41
CA ASP A 22 -9.31 12.39 -2.33
C ASP A 22 -9.35 13.85 -1.85
N GLU A 23 -8.32 14.31 -1.13
CA GLU A 23 -8.18 15.71 -0.67
C GLU A 23 -7.71 16.68 -1.77
N LEU A 24 -7.39 16.20 -2.97
CA LEU A 24 -7.02 17.08 -4.08
C LEU A 24 -8.24 17.89 -4.55
N ASP A 25 -8.07 19.21 -4.61
CA ASP A 25 -9.07 20.13 -5.17
C ASP A 25 -9.27 19.82 -6.66
N GLN A 26 -10.38 19.15 -6.98
CA GLN A 26 -10.71 18.71 -8.33
C GLN A 26 -10.86 19.88 -9.32
N THR A 27 -11.11 21.10 -8.82
CA THR A 27 -11.28 22.29 -9.64
C THR A 27 -9.97 23.03 -9.92
N ALA A 28 -8.90 22.67 -9.22
CA ALA A 28 -7.58 23.24 -9.42
C ALA A 28 -6.83 22.56 -10.58
N THR A 29 -5.80 23.24 -11.09
CA THR A 29 -4.81 22.67 -12.00
C THR A 29 -3.56 22.26 -11.22
N PRO A 30 -2.72 21.34 -11.72
CA PRO A 30 -1.46 20.96 -11.07
C PRO A 30 -0.59 22.15 -10.67
N VAL A 31 -0.46 23.13 -11.56
CA VAL A 31 0.31 24.36 -11.29
C VAL A 31 -0.35 25.17 -10.17
N ALA A 32 -1.67 25.31 -10.19
CA ALA A 32 -2.40 26.02 -9.15
C ALA A 32 -2.27 25.33 -7.78
N THR A 33 -2.29 24.00 -7.73
CA THR A 33 -2.10 23.20 -6.51
C THR A 33 -0.73 23.48 -5.87
N ILE A 34 0.35 23.40 -6.65
CA ILE A 34 1.70 23.67 -6.14
C ILE A 34 1.90 25.16 -5.83
N GLN A 35 1.33 26.07 -6.63
CA GLN A 35 1.38 27.50 -6.36
C GLN A 35 0.64 27.88 -5.06
N ALA A 36 -0.47 27.21 -4.74
CA ALA A 36 -1.20 27.42 -3.49
C ALA A 36 -0.32 27.03 -2.28
N LEU A 37 0.40 25.92 -2.37
CA LEU A 37 1.37 25.48 -1.36
C LEU A 37 2.56 26.44 -1.22
N ALA A 38 3.09 26.92 -2.34
CA ALA A 38 4.16 27.92 -2.38
C ALA A 38 3.75 29.29 -1.80
N LYS A 39 2.44 29.58 -1.71
CA LYS A 39 1.91 30.78 -1.06
C LYS A 39 1.75 30.61 0.46
N THR A 40 1.51 29.40 0.93
CA THR A 40 1.34 29.11 2.36
C THR A 40 2.66 29.03 3.13
N ASP A 41 3.75 28.61 2.47
CA ASP A 41 5.08 28.57 3.08
C ASP A 41 6.09 29.44 2.29
N PRO A 42 6.64 30.51 2.90
CA PRO A 42 7.68 31.34 2.28
C PRO A 42 8.93 30.56 1.84
N ALA A 43 9.23 29.42 2.46
CA ALA A 43 10.36 28.56 2.10
C ALA A 43 10.12 27.76 0.81
N LEU A 44 8.87 27.62 0.38
CA LEU A 44 8.45 26.88 -0.82
C LEU A 44 8.17 27.79 -2.02
N LYS A 45 8.48 29.08 -1.89
CA LYS A 45 8.19 30.09 -2.90
C LYS A 45 9.03 29.86 -4.15
N ALA A 46 8.37 29.54 -5.27
CA ALA A 46 9.01 29.35 -6.57
C ALA A 46 8.28 30.13 -7.67
N THR A 47 8.99 30.39 -8.77
CA THR A 47 8.36 30.95 -9.97
C THR A 47 7.53 29.88 -10.68
N GLU A 48 6.55 30.30 -11.47
CA GLU A 48 5.71 29.38 -12.23
C GLU A 48 6.53 28.45 -13.15
N GLN A 49 7.60 28.96 -13.75
CA GLN A 49 8.49 28.15 -14.59
C GLN A 49 9.13 27.00 -13.78
N VAL A 50 9.62 27.26 -12.57
CA VAL A 50 10.23 26.22 -11.71
C VAL A 50 9.19 25.17 -11.30
N ILE A 51 7.94 25.59 -11.06
CA ILE A 51 6.83 24.69 -10.76
C ILE A 51 6.50 23.81 -11.97
N ARG A 52 6.46 24.38 -13.18
CA ARG A 52 6.23 23.63 -14.43
C ARG A 52 7.36 22.64 -14.71
N ASP A 53 8.61 23.05 -14.51
CA ASP A 53 9.79 22.19 -14.69
C ASP A 53 9.76 21.02 -13.69
N TYR A 54 9.41 21.28 -12.43
CA TYR A 54 9.24 20.26 -11.40
C TYR A 54 8.11 19.27 -11.72
N LEU A 55 6.91 19.79 -12.05
CA LEU A 55 5.76 18.98 -12.46
C LEU A 55 6.05 18.15 -13.73
N GLY A 56 6.93 18.64 -14.61
CA GLY A 56 7.43 17.90 -15.77
C GLY A 56 8.23 16.64 -15.42
N GLY A 57 8.83 16.59 -14.22
CA GLY A 57 9.47 15.41 -13.64
C GLY A 57 8.46 14.35 -13.16
N PHE A 58 7.24 14.77 -12.84
CA PHE A 58 6.09 13.90 -12.51
C PHE A 58 5.21 13.63 -13.74
N ASP A 59 5.75 13.84 -14.94
CA ASP A 59 5.10 13.61 -16.24
C ASP A 59 3.88 14.50 -16.54
N PHE A 60 3.70 15.59 -15.79
CA PHE A 60 2.76 16.64 -16.18
C PHE A 60 3.44 17.56 -17.19
N ARG A 61 3.17 17.36 -18.48
CA ARG A 61 3.77 18.11 -19.60
C ARG A 61 2.73 18.78 -20.49
N GLY A 62 3.14 19.84 -21.18
CA GLY A 62 2.31 20.48 -22.21
C GLY A 62 1.04 21.10 -21.63
N SER A 63 -0.13 20.71 -22.13
CA SER A 63 -1.43 21.22 -21.66
C SER A 63 -1.91 20.58 -20.36
N ARG A 64 -1.35 19.42 -19.95
CA ARG A 64 -1.79 18.68 -18.75
C ARG A 64 -1.54 19.43 -17.45
N VAL A 65 -0.54 20.31 -17.41
CA VAL A 65 -0.25 21.16 -16.24
C VAL A 65 -1.29 22.26 -16.01
N ASP A 66 -2.06 22.59 -17.05
CA ASP A 66 -3.10 23.64 -17.06
C ASP A 66 -4.53 23.05 -17.10
N GLU A 67 -4.66 21.71 -17.05
CA GLU A 67 -5.94 21.00 -17.08
C GLU A 67 -6.45 20.77 -15.65
N CYS A 68 -7.78 20.76 -15.49
CA CYS A 68 -8.42 20.54 -14.20
C CYS A 68 -8.23 19.09 -13.73
N ILE A 69 -7.96 18.94 -12.43
CA ILE A 69 -7.72 17.64 -11.77
C ILE A 69 -8.96 16.72 -11.86
N GLU A 70 -10.16 17.27 -12.01
CA GLU A 70 -11.38 16.49 -12.23
C GLU A 70 -11.26 15.51 -13.42
N HIS A 71 -10.53 15.88 -14.47
CA HIS A 71 -10.35 15.08 -15.69
C HIS A 71 -9.17 14.10 -15.62
N PHE A 72 -8.50 14.03 -14.46
CA PHE A 72 -7.34 13.17 -14.28
C PHE A 72 -7.77 11.73 -13.98
N SER A 73 -7.01 10.77 -14.50
CA SER A 73 -7.13 9.39 -14.05
C SER A 73 -6.75 9.28 -12.56
N GLY A 74 -7.17 8.21 -11.88
CA GLY A 74 -6.71 7.95 -10.51
C GLY A 74 -5.18 8.00 -10.40
N GLY A 75 -4.49 7.61 -11.47
CA GLY A 75 -3.05 7.63 -11.50
C GLY A 75 -2.37 8.99 -11.65
N GLU A 76 -2.96 9.86 -12.43
CA GLU A 76 -2.54 11.25 -12.51
C GLU A 76 -2.84 11.99 -11.19
N LYS A 77 -3.95 11.67 -10.52
CA LYS A 77 -4.24 12.22 -9.18
C LYS A 77 -3.19 11.81 -8.16
N ALA A 78 -2.80 10.54 -8.11
CA ALA A 78 -1.78 10.12 -7.15
C ALA A 78 -0.38 10.68 -7.47
N ARG A 79 0.01 10.78 -8.76
CA ARG A 79 1.25 11.48 -9.16
C ARG A 79 1.26 12.93 -8.70
N LEU A 80 0.12 13.61 -8.80
CA LEU A 80 -0.01 15.00 -8.32
C LEU A 80 0.04 15.08 -6.79
N ALA A 81 -0.60 14.16 -6.08
CA ALA A 81 -0.53 14.08 -4.62
C ALA A 81 0.92 13.87 -4.16
N LEU A 82 1.65 12.95 -4.80
CA LEU A 82 3.06 12.72 -4.52
C LEU A 82 3.91 13.96 -4.84
N ALA A 83 3.69 14.59 -5.99
CA ALA A 83 4.37 15.84 -6.35
C ALA A 83 4.13 16.94 -5.33
N LYS A 84 2.92 17.04 -4.78
CA LYS A 84 2.56 17.97 -3.70
C LYS A 84 3.36 17.68 -2.42
N VAL A 85 3.40 16.43 -1.96
CA VAL A 85 4.14 16.06 -0.73
C VAL A 85 5.65 16.26 -0.91
N ALA A 86 6.21 15.84 -2.06
CA ALA A 86 7.63 16.02 -2.35
C ALA A 86 8.02 17.51 -2.48
N TRP A 87 7.08 18.37 -2.91
CA TRP A 87 7.32 19.82 -3.02
C TRP A 87 7.55 20.47 -1.66
N GLU A 88 6.92 19.96 -0.60
CA GLU A 88 7.08 20.47 0.78
C GLU A 88 8.48 20.19 1.37
N ARG A 89 9.31 19.42 0.66
CA ARG A 89 10.65 19.00 1.08
C ARG A 89 10.65 18.54 2.55
N PRO A 90 9.82 17.54 2.90
CA PRO A 90 9.84 16.98 4.24
C PRO A 90 11.22 16.35 4.49
N ASN A 91 11.63 16.30 5.76
CA ASN A 91 12.83 15.55 6.15
C ASN A 91 12.50 14.20 6.78
N LEU A 92 11.20 13.94 6.99
CA LEU A 92 10.64 12.64 7.30
C LEU A 92 9.38 12.43 6.46
N LEU A 93 9.35 11.38 5.66
CA LEU A 93 8.20 10.97 4.86
C LEU A 93 7.60 9.70 5.49
N LEU A 94 6.30 9.73 5.78
CA LEU A 94 5.55 8.60 6.32
C LEU A 94 4.55 8.15 5.24
N LEU A 95 4.70 6.92 4.77
CA LEU A 95 3.87 6.34 3.71
C LEU A 95 3.12 5.15 4.28
N ASP A 96 1.79 5.20 4.23
CA ASP A 96 0.93 4.11 4.68
C ASP A 96 0.15 3.53 3.49
N GLU A 97 0.46 2.29 3.14
CA GLU A 97 0.00 1.54 1.96
C GLU A 97 -0.03 2.39 0.68
N PRO A 98 1.12 2.95 0.26
CA PRO A 98 1.14 3.94 -0.81
C PRO A 98 0.86 3.36 -2.19
N THR A 99 0.90 2.03 -2.36
CA THR A 99 0.65 1.34 -3.64
C THR A 99 -0.81 0.97 -3.85
N ASN A 100 -1.66 1.13 -2.82
CA ASN A 100 -3.06 0.75 -2.92
C ASN A 100 -3.78 1.61 -3.97
N HIS A 101 -4.43 0.96 -4.94
CA HIS A 101 -5.07 1.57 -6.11
C HIS A 101 -4.15 2.33 -7.10
N LEU A 102 -2.83 2.14 -7.02
CA LEU A 102 -1.91 2.64 -8.04
C LEU A 102 -1.77 1.65 -9.20
N ASP A 103 -1.61 2.17 -10.42
CA ASP A 103 -1.21 1.35 -11.57
C ASP A 103 0.31 1.04 -11.53
N LEU A 104 0.75 0.11 -12.37
CA LEU A 104 2.15 -0.33 -12.44
C LEU A 104 3.13 0.81 -12.80
N GLU A 105 2.74 1.74 -13.67
CA GLU A 105 3.59 2.87 -14.05
C GLU A 105 3.77 3.84 -12.88
N MET A 106 2.73 4.02 -12.07
CA MET A 106 2.76 4.84 -10.87
C MET A 106 3.56 4.21 -9.74
N VAL A 107 3.44 2.90 -9.52
CA VAL A 107 4.27 2.20 -8.53
C VAL A 107 5.74 2.36 -8.90
N HIS A 108 6.08 2.26 -10.19
CA HIS A 108 7.44 2.49 -10.67
C HIS A 108 7.89 3.94 -10.45
N ALA A 109 7.07 4.92 -10.81
CA ALA A 109 7.40 6.34 -10.61
C ALA A 109 7.57 6.70 -9.12
N LEU A 110 6.72 6.15 -8.26
CA LEU A 110 6.84 6.29 -6.81
C LEU A 110 8.14 5.67 -6.31
N THR A 111 8.47 4.46 -6.77
CA THR A 111 9.72 3.77 -6.41
C THR A 111 10.94 4.63 -6.76
N VAL A 112 11.01 5.17 -7.98
CA VAL A 112 12.12 6.04 -8.43
C VAL A 112 12.17 7.33 -7.61
N ALA A 113 11.03 7.97 -7.36
CA ALA A 113 10.98 9.21 -6.57
C ALA A 113 11.43 9.00 -5.11
N LEU A 114 11.10 7.85 -4.52
CA LEU A 114 11.53 7.50 -3.17
C LEU A 114 13.02 7.15 -3.09
N GLN A 115 13.58 6.56 -4.14
CA GLN A 115 15.03 6.31 -4.23
C GLN A 115 15.87 7.60 -4.28
N GLU A 116 15.34 8.66 -4.91
CA GLU A 116 16.02 9.96 -5.02
C GLU A 116 15.78 10.87 -3.79
N PHE A 117 14.95 10.45 -2.84
CA PHE A 117 14.59 11.26 -1.69
C PHE A 117 15.72 11.31 -0.65
N GLU A 118 16.29 12.49 -0.41
CA GLU A 118 17.40 12.69 0.53
C GLU A 118 16.98 12.73 2.03
N GLY A 119 15.69 12.55 2.34
CA GLY A 119 15.17 12.55 3.72
C GLY A 119 14.97 11.14 4.28
N ALA A 120 14.53 11.05 5.55
CA ALA A 120 14.14 9.77 6.13
C ALA A 120 12.78 9.35 5.58
N VAL A 121 12.61 8.08 5.21
CA VAL A 121 11.33 7.52 4.77
C VAL A 121 10.95 6.35 5.67
N VAL A 122 9.70 6.34 6.12
CA VAL A 122 9.07 5.20 6.80
C VAL A 122 7.91 4.75 5.93
N ILE A 123 7.98 3.50 5.46
CA ILE A 123 6.98 2.91 4.57
C ILE A 123 6.32 1.73 5.27
N VAL A 124 4.99 1.72 5.27
CA VAL A 124 4.17 0.55 5.53
C VAL A 124 3.56 0.15 4.20
N SER A 125 3.89 -1.04 3.68
CA SER A 125 3.32 -1.52 2.43
C SER A 125 3.32 -3.05 2.37
N HIS A 126 2.38 -3.62 1.64
CA HIS A 126 2.42 -5.02 1.23
C HIS A 126 3.14 -5.24 -0.13
N ASP A 127 3.53 -4.16 -0.83
CA ASP A 127 4.22 -4.26 -2.13
C ASP A 127 5.70 -4.61 -1.96
N ARG A 128 6.03 -5.82 -2.42
CA ARG A 128 7.37 -6.38 -2.37
C ARG A 128 8.38 -5.64 -3.25
N HIS A 129 7.95 -5.21 -4.44
CA HIS A 129 8.81 -4.52 -5.38
C HIS A 129 9.14 -3.12 -4.89
N LEU A 130 8.17 -2.43 -4.28
CA LEU A 130 8.42 -1.13 -3.66
C LEU A 130 9.43 -1.28 -2.52
N LEU A 131 9.13 -2.14 -1.54
CA LEU A 131 9.98 -2.32 -0.35
C LEU A 131 11.40 -2.74 -0.72
N ALA A 132 11.58 -3.74 -1.59
CA ALA A 132 12.91 -4.22 -1.97
C ALA A 132 13.79 -3.15 -2.63
N ASN A 133 13.20 -2.11 -3.22
CA ASN A 133 13.92 -1.09 -3.97
C ASN A 133 14.03 0.26 -3.25
N THR A 134 13.33 0.47 -2.13
CA THR A 134 13.23 1.79 -1.47
C THR A 134 13.63 1.83 0.00
N VAL A 135 13.66 0.70 0.71
CA VAL A 135 14.01 0.68 2.14
C VAL A 135 15.35 -0.02 2.39
N ASP A 136 16.15 0.59 3.27
CA ASP A 136 17.45 0.06 3.71
C ASP A 136 17.30 -0.88 4.92
N GLU A 137 16.29 -0.64 5.76
CA GLU A 137 16.06 -1.32 7.03
C GLU A 137 14.61 -1.85 7.12
N PHE A 138 14.46 -3.06 7.65
CA PHE A 138 13.15 -3.67 7.90
C PHE A 138 12.87 -3.69 9.40
N TYR A 139 11.64 -3.33 9.77
CA TYR A 139 11.16 -3.45 11.15
C TYR A 139 9.92 -4.32 11.18
N SER A 140 9.86 -5.22 12.17
CA SER A 140 8.73 -6.11 12.38
C SER A 140 8.00 -5.78 13.67
N ILE A 141 6.67 -5.77 13.61
CA ILE A 141 5.80 -5.66 14.79
C ILE A 141 5.16 -7.02 15.03
N HIS A 142 5.53 -7.68 16.14
CA HIS A 142 4.96 -8.97 16.50
C HIS A 142 4.52 -9.00 17.96
N LYS A 143 3.25 -9.35 18.24
CA LYS A 143 2.67 -9.39 19.59
C LYS A 143 2.93 -8.10 20.39
N GLY A 144 2.83 -6.95 19.73
CA GLY A 144 3.09 -5.63 20.33
C GLY A 144 4.57 -5.35 20.61
N HIS A 145 5.50 -6.16 20.10
CA HIS A 145 6.94 -5.91 20.19
C HIS A 145 7.43 -5.41 18.83
N PHE A 146 8.02 -4.22 18.81
CA PHE A 146 8.69 -3.63 17.65
C PHE A 146 10.17 -3.97 17.72
N ALA A 147 10.69 -4.67 16.72
CA ALA A 147 12.10 -5.02 16.62
C ALA A 147 12.60 -4.88 15.19
N GLU A 148 13.84 -4.46 15.06
CA GLU A 148 14.57 -4.51 13.79
C GLU A 148 14.63 -5.96 13.29
N PHE A 149 14.35 -6.13 12.00
CA PHE A 149 14.40 -7.42 11.34
C PHE A 149 15.71 -7.51 10.56
N ASP A 150 16.67 -8.25 11.11
CA ASP A 150 17.97 -8.52 10.50
C ASP A 150 17.81 -9.61 9.41
N GLY A 151 17.35 -9.20 8.23
CA GLY A 151 17.13 -10.07 7.07
C GLY A 151 16.63 -9.31 5.84
N ASP A 152 16.80 -9.89 4.66
CA ASP A 152 16.24 -9.35 3.42
C ASP A 152 14.75 -9.69 3.27
N LEU A 153 14.09 -9.16 2.24
CA LEU A 153 12.67 -9.45 1.99
C LEU A 153 12.40 -10.96 1.79
N ALA A 154 13.38 -11.71 1.28
CA ALA A 154 13.28 -13.16 1.13
C ALA A 154 13.43 -13.90 2.47
N ASP A 155 14.21 -13.37 3.42
CA ASP A 155 14.26 -13.82 4.81
C ASP A 155 12.95 -13.51 5.54
N TYR A 156 12.33 -12.37 5.26
CA TYR A 156 11.00 -12.05 5.77
C TYR A 156 9.95 -13.02 5.22
N GLU A 157 9.98 -13.36 3.93
CA GLU A 157 9.11 -14.40 3.34
C GLU A 157 9.34 -15.77 3.96
N ARG A 158 10.61 -16.17 4.11
CA ARG A 158 10.98 -17.44 4.77
C ARG A 158 10.51 -17.45 6.21
N TRP A 159 10.65 -16.34 6.92
CA TRP A 159 10.19 -16.18 8.30
C TRP A 159 8.67 -16.23 8.38
N LEU A 160 7.94 -15.56 7.49
CA LEU A 160 6.48 -15.53 7.45
C LEU A 160 5.91 -16.91 7.08
N ALA A 161 6.50 -17.60 6.10
CA ALA A 161 6.14 -18.96 5.71
C ALA A 161 6.39 -19.94 6.86
N ARG A 162 7.57 -19.85 7.49
CA ARG A 162 7.93 -20.69 8.65
C ARG A 162 7.06 -20.35 9.87
N TYR A 163 6.67 -19.10 10.06
CA TYR A 163 5.78 -18.66 11.14
C TYR A 163 4.36 -19.19 10.91
N ASN A 164 3.82 -19.10 9.69
CA ASN A 164 2.55 -19.70 9.32
C ASN A 164 2.57 -21.22 9.49
N GLU A 165 3.69 -21.88 9.20
CA GLU A 165 3.89 -23.31 9.47
C GLU A 165 4.00 -23.64 10.96
N LEU A 166 4.68 -22.80 11.75
CA LEU A 166 4.83 -22.95 13.21
C LEU A 166 3.53 -22.67 13.97
N GLU A 167 2.72 -21.70 13.52
CA GLU A 167 1.36 -21.45 14.00
C GLU A 167 0.40 -22.58 13.59
N ALA A 168 0.59 -23.16 12.38
CA ALA A 168 -0.14 -24.33 11.93
C ALA A 168 0.31 -25.63 12.62
N SER A 169 1.51 -25.67 13.21
CA SER A 169 2.07 -26.81 13.95
C SER A 169 2.76 -26.40 15.26
N PRO A 170 2.00 -26.19 16.36
CA PRO A 170 2.58 -25.90 17.66
C PRO A 170 3.00 -27.19 18.36
N LYS A 171 4.12 -27.80 17.95
CA LYS A 171 4.71 -28.94 18.67
C LYS A 171 6.20 -28.85 19.00
N ALA A 172 6.91 -27.76 18.72
CA ALA A 172 8.38 -27.79 18.87
C ALA A 172 9.07 -26.54 19.46
N ALA A 173 8.36 -25.68 20.21
CA ALA A 173 9.02 -24.54 20.86
C ALA A 173 8.48 -24.25 22.27
N GLU A 174 8.54 -25.26 23.16
CA GLU A 174 8.53 -25.04 24.61
C GLU A 174 9.71 -25.81 25.23
N SER A 175 10.92 -25.27 25.08
CA SER A 175 12.03 -25.64 25.98
C SER A 175 12.96 -24.45 26.16
N ASN A 176 12.53 -23.55 27.04
CA ASN A 176 13.33 -22.78 28.00
C ASN A 176 12.81 -21.35 28.10
N LEU A 177 12.08 -21.08 29.17
CA LEU A 177 12.31 -19.98 30.11
C LEU A 177 11.28 -20.16 31.23
N GLY A 178 11.77 -20.41 32.44
CA GLY A 178 10.94 -20.70 33.60
C GLY A 178 10.23 -19.45 34.11
N ALA A 179 8.95 -19.61 34.48
CA ALA A 179 8.34 -18.85 35.56
C ALA A 179 7.15 -19.65 36.11
N ASP A 180 7.17 -19.73 37.43
CA ASP A 180 6.19 -20.32 38.34
C ASP A 180 4.76 -19.88 37.97
N ASN A 181 3.88 -20.84 37.62
CA ASN A 181 2.43 -20.60 37.55
C ASN A 181 1.69 -21.93 37.66
N SER A 182 0.71 -21.94 38.56
CA SER A 182 0.00 -23.11 39.04
C SER A 182 -0.59 -23.97 37.90
N ALA A 183 -0.63 -25.29 38.09
CA ALA A 183 -1.17 -26.23 37.10
C ALA A 183 -2.66 -25.97 36.76
N ALA A 184 -3.37 -25.23 37.63
CA ALA A 184 -4.74 -24.79 37.41
C ALA A 184 -4.83 -23.63 36.39
N ASP A 185 -3.93 -22.63 36.47
CA ASP A 185 -3.88 -21.51 35.53
C ASP A 185 -3.49 -21.97 34.13
N LYS A 186 -2.54 -22.91 34.01
CA LYS A 186 -2.15 -23.50 32.71
C LYS A 186 -3.30 -24.24 32.02
N LYS A 187 -4.21 -24.86 32.77
CA LYS A 187 -5.36 -25.58 32.21
C LYS A 187 -6.47 -24.62 31.78
N ALA A 188 -6.75 -23.60 32.58
CA ALA A 188 -7.73 -22.56 32.25
C ALA A 188 -7.28 -21.72 31.04
N GLN A 189 -5.99 -21.37 30.97
CA GLN A 189 -5.40 -20.63 29.85
C GLN A 189 -5.41 -21.46 28.56
N ARG A 190 -5.18 -22.78 28.64
CA ARG A 190 -5.32 -23.71 27.50
C ARG A 190 -6.77 -23.83 27.01
N GLN A 191 -7.74 -23.89 27.92
CA GLN A 191 -9.17 -23.93 27.55
C GLN A 191 -9.64 -22.61 26.90
N GLN A 192 -9.23 -21.46 27.44
CA GLN A 192 -9.56 -20.16 26.84
C GLN A 192 -8.88 -19.95 25.48
N ALA A 193 -7.62 -20.39 25.31
CA ALA A 193 -6.93 -20.33 24.03
C ALA A 193 -7.56 -21.28 22.99
N ALA A 194 -8.03 -22.46 23.40
CA ALA A 194 -8.73 -23.39 22.51
C ALA A 194 -10.10 -22.82 22.07
N ALA A 195 -10.86 -22.22 22.98
CA ALA A 195 -12.15 -21.59 22.67
C ALA A 195 -11.98 -20.38 21.73
N ARG A 196 -10.97 -19.52 21.95
CA ARG A 196 -10.66 -18.42 21.02
C ARG A 196 -10.24 -18.93 19.64
N ARG A 197 -9.47 -20.01 19.57
CA ARG A 197 -9.09 -20.62 18.28
C ARG A 197 -10.28 -21.14 17.50
N GLU A 198 -11.25 -21.75 18.19
CA GLU A 198 -12.47 -22.25 17.56
C GLU A 198 -13.36 -21.12 17.05
N GLN A 199 -13.38 -19.98 17.74
CA GLN A 199 -14.09 -18.76 17.33
C GLN A 199 -13.43 -18.02 16.16
N LEU A 200 -12.10 -18.01 16.08
CA LEU A 200 -11.33 -17.32 15.03
C LEU A 200 -11.09 -18.18 13.77
N ALA A 201 -11.20 -19.50 13.87
CA ALA A 201 -11.05 -20.43 12.75
C ALA A 201 -11.95 -20.13 11.53
N PRO A 202 -13.27 -19.83 11.68
CA PRO A 202 -14.11 -19.49 10.54
C PRO A 202 -13.65 -18.20 9.84
N LEU A 203 -13.29 -17.16 10.59
CA LEU A 203 -12.79 -15.89 10.05
C LEU A 203 -11.49 -16.09 9.25
N ARG A 204 -10.50 -16.80 9.82
CA ARG A 204 -9.25 -17.13 9.12
C ARG A 204 -9.49 -17.94 7.84
N LYS A 205 -10.46 -18.86 7.86
CA LYS A 205 -10.83 -19.64 6.67
C LYS A 205 -11.47 -18.76 5.60
N GLN A 206 -12.23 -17.75 6.00
CA GLN A 206 -12.93 -16.85 5.11
C GLN A 206 -11.98 -15.85 4.45
N VAL A 207 -11.06 -15.26 5.23
CA VAL A 207 -9.94 -14.45 4.72
C VAL A 207 -9.14 -15.24 3.68
N LYS A 208 -8.71 -16.47 4.01
CA LYS A 208 -7.98 -17.32 3.07
C LYS A 208 -8.77 -17.68 1.81
N ALA A 209 -10.09 -17.81 1.91
CA ALA A 209 -10.93 -18.09 0.74
C ALA A 209 -10.98 -16.88 -0.19
N LEU A 210 -11.10 -15.68 0.37
CA LEU A 210 -11.12 -14.41 -0.37
C LEU A 210 -9.76 -14.15 -1.03
N GLU A 211 -8.64 -14.39 -0.35
CA GLU A 211 -7.29 -14.32 -0.95
C GLU A 211 -7.16 -15.20 -2.20
N ASN A 212 -7.59 -16.46 -2.10
CA ASN A 212 -7.58 -17.38 -3.24
C ASN A 212 -8.53 -16.95 -4.37
N GLN A 213 -9.60 -16.23 -4.06
CA GLN A 213 -10.49 -15.66 -5.08
C GLN A 213 -9.85 -14.46 -5.77
N MET A 214 -9.21 -13.58 -5.02
CA MET A 214 -8.46 -12.44 -5.56
C MET A 214 -7.35 -12.90 -6.51
N GLU A 215 -6.53 -13.87 -6.11
CA GLU A 215 -5.45 -14.41 -6.94
C GLU A 215 -5.98 -14.97 -8.28
N LYS A 216 -7.13 -15.65 -8.25
CA LYS A 216 -7.78 -16.17 -9.46
C LYS A 216 -8.32 -15.06 -10.36
N LEU A 217 -8.91 -14.02 -9.77
CA LEU A 217 -9.47 -12.89 -10.51
C LEU A 217 -8.34 -12.04 -11.13
N GLN A 218 -7.26 -11.79 -10.39
CA GLN A 218 -6.05 -11.13 -10.91
C GLN A 218 -5.43 -11.93 -12.06
N THR A 219 -5.22 -13.24 -11.89
CA THR A 219 -4.71 -14.10 -12.98
C THR A 219 -5.61 -14.07 -14.22
N ARG A 220 -6.93 -13.94 -14.04
CA ARG A 220 -7.87 -13.82 -15.17
C ARG A 220 -7.77 -12.44 -15.81
N LEU A 221 -7.63 -11.38 -15.01
CA LEU A 221 -7.45 -10.02 -15.48
C LEU A 221 -6.18 -9.88 -16.31
N ASP A 222 -5.05 -10.42 -15.83
CA ASP A 222 -3.77 -10.41 -16.55
C ASP A 222 -3.88 -11.07 -17.93
N LYS A 223 -4.63 -12.17 -18.03
CA LYS A 223 -4.88 -12.84 -19.32
C LYS A 223 -5.71 -11.98 -20.26
N ILE A 224 -6.71 -11.27 -19.75
CA ILE A 224 -7.55 -10.38 -20.56
C ILE A 224 -6.73 -9.17 -21.01
N GLU A 225 -5.94 -8.57 -20.12
CA GLU A 225 -5.09 -7.43 -20.44
C GLU A 225 -3.97 -7.79 -21.41
N SER A 226 -3.38 -8.98 -21.28
CA SER A 226 -2.46 -9.51 -22.29
C SER A 226 -3.10 -9.68 -23.67
N GLN A 227 -4.37 -10.09 -23.74
CA GLN A 227 -5.10 -10.19 -25.01
C GLN A 227 -5.49 -8.83 -25.58
N LEU A 228 -5.78 -7.84 -24.72
CA LEU A 228 -6.06 -6.47 -25.12
C LEU A 228 -4.80 -5.73 -25.58
N GLY A 229 -3.62 -6.11 -25.09
CA GLY A 229 -2.33 -5.56 -25.52
C GLY A 229 -1.85 -6.01 -26.90
N ASP A 230 -2.50 -7.00 -27.53
CA ASP A 230 -2.16 -7.47 -28.88
C ASP A 230 -2.78 -6.55 -29.95
N GLU A 231 -1.96 -5.87 -30.76
CA GLU A 231 -2.41 -4.99 -31.86
C GLU A 231 -3.39 -5.69 -32.82
N ALA A 232 -3.31 -7.02 -32.97
CA ALA A 232 -4.21 -7.79 -33.82
C ALA A 232 -5.68 -7.74 -33.33
N ILE A 233 -5.94 -7.50 -32.04
CA ILE A 233 -7.29 -7.47 -31.48
C ILE A 233 -8.09 -6.23 -31.92
N TYR A 234 -7.40 -5.15 -32.31
CA TYR A 234 -8.01 -3.90 -32.77
C TYR A 234 -8.38 -3.90 -34.27
N ALA A 235 -8.06 -4.97 -35.01
CA ALA A 235 -8.48 -5.11 -36.39
C ALA A 235 -10.01 -5.23 -36.51
N GLU A 236 -10.61 -4.67 -37.57
CA GLU A 236 -12.08 -4.67 -37.77
C GLU A 236 -12.73 -6.06 -37.65
N LYS A 237 -12.02 -7.10 -38.10
CA LYS A 237 -12.45 -8.51 -38.00
C LYS A 237 -12.66 -9.01 -36.56
N ASN A 238 -12.04 -8.36 -35.58
CA ASN A 238 -12.04 -8.76 -34.17
C ASN A 238 -12.93 -7.86 -33.28
N LYS A 239 -13.68 -6.91 -33.86
CA LYS A 239 -14.49 -5.93 -33.13
C LYS A 239 -15.46 -6.54 -32.11
N ALA A 240 -16.06 -7.69 -32.42
CA ALA A 240 -16.93 -8.42 -31.49
C ALA A 240 -16.16 -8.99 -30.29
N LYS A 241 -14.98 -9.57 -30.54
CA LYS A 241 -14.11 -10.14 -29.51
C LYS A 241 -13.50 -9.05 -28.62
N LEU A 242 -13.14 -7.90 -29.19
CA LEU A 242 -12.70 -6.73 -28.45
C LEU A 242 -13.77 -6.24 -27.48
N ALA A 243 -15.01 -6.09 -27.95
CA ALA A 243 -16.13 -5.67 -27.10
C ALA A 243 -16.42 -6.65 -25.95
N GLU A 244 -16.27 -7.96 -26.21
CA GLU A 244 -16.39 -9.00 -25.19
C GLU A 244 -15.28 -8.91 -24.15
N LEU A 245 -14.02 -8.77 -24.57
CA LEU A 245 -12.87 -8.66 -23.67
C LEU A 245 -12.92 -7.41 -22.80
N VAL A 246 -13.30 -6.25 -23.35
CA VAL A 246 -13.45 -5.02 -22.56
C VAL A 246 -14.57 -5.15 -21.54
N LYS A 247 -15.69 -5.79 -21.91
CA LYS A 247 -16.79 -6.06 -20.98
C LYS A 247 -16.37 -7.04 -19.88
N GLU A 248 -15.63 -8.09 -20.23
CA GLU A 248 -15.12 -9.07 -19.28
C GLU A 248 -14.10 -8.43 -18.32
N GLN A 249 -13.19 -7.59 -18.83
CA GLN A 249 -12.24 -6.81 -18.02
C GLN A 249 -12.98 -5.96 -16.99
N GLY A 250 -14.01 -5.22 -17.40
CA GLY A 250 -14.81 -4.39 -16.49
C GLY A 250 -15.51 -5.23 -15.41
N SER A 251 -16.06 -6.39 -15.79
CA SER A 251 -16.73 -7.29 -14.84
C SER A 251 -15.74 -7.89 -13.84
N VAL A 252 -14.56 -8.33 -14.30
CA VAL A 252 -13.53 -8.92 -13.43
C VAL A 252 -12.95 -7.87 -12.49
N LYS A 253 -12.73 -6.63 -12.95
CA LYS A 253 -12.30 -5.51 -12.09
C LYS A 253 -13.34 -5.18 -11.01
N ALA A 254 -14.62 -5.15 -11.37
CA ALA A 254 -15.70 -4.91 -10.39
C ALA A 254 -15.81 -6.05 -9.36
N GLU A 255 -15.68 -7.29 -9.80
CA GLU A 255 -15.70 -8.46 -8.91
C GLU A 255 -14.48 -8.48 -7.99
N LEU A 256 -13.29 -8.16 -8.51
CA LEU A 256 -12.06 -8.06 -7.72
C LEU A 256 -12.21 -7.01 -6.61
N GLY A 257 -12.68 -5.80 -6.95
CA GLY A 257 -12.92 -4.75 -5.95
C GLY A 257 -13.92 -5.16 -4.86
N SER A 258 -14.97 -5.90 -5.21
CA SER A 258 -15.94 -6.39 -4.22
C SER A 258 -15.36 -7.49 -3.32
N VAL A 259 -14.48 -8.34 -3.84
CA VAL A 259 -13.79 -9.37 -3.04
C VAL A 259 -12.74 -8.72 -2.12
N GLU A 260 -12.04 -7.70 -2.61
CA GLU A 260 -11.08 -6.90 -1.83
C GLU A 260 -11.76 -6.20 -0.64
N GLU A 261 -12.90 -5.54 -0.86
CA GLU A 261 -13.67 -4.89 0.20
C GLU A 261 -14.12 -5.90 1.27
N GLN A 262 -14.61 -7.06 0.84
CA GLN A 262 -14.96 -8.15 1.77
C GLN A 262 -13.74 -8.65 2.53
N TRP A 263 -12.61 -8.85 1.85
CA TRP A 263 -11.38 -9.31 2.50
C TRP A 263 -10.93 -8.32 3.58
N LEU A 264 -10.99 -7.01 3.30
CA LEU A 264 -10.69 -5.95 4.25
C LEU A 264 -11.60 -6.04 5.49
N GLU A 265 -12.92 -6.11 5.31
CA GLU A 265 -13.87 -6.25 6.43
C GLU A 265 -13.55 -7.48 7.28
N TYR A 266 -13.33 -8.65 6.65
CA TYR A 266 -13.04 -9.88 7.37
C TYR A 266 -11.68 -9.83 8.09
N GLN A 267 -10.71 -9.13 7.53
CA GLN A 267 -9.40 -8.93 8.14
C GLN A 267 -9.45 -7.98 9.33
N GLU A 268 -10.16 -6.85 9.23
CA GLU A 268 -10.42 -5.95 10.36
C GLU A 268 -11.17 -6.69 11.48
N THR A 269 -12.16 -7.50 11.13
CA THR A 269 -12.92 -8.30 12.11
C THR A 269 -12.03 -9.34 12.79
N LEU A 270 -11.09 -9.94 12.05
CA LEU A 270 -10.12 -10.89 12.59
C LEU A 270 -9.13 -10.20 13.54
N GLU A 271 -8.62 -9.03 13.17
CA GLU A 271 -7.71 -8.23 14.01
C GLU A 271 -8.40 -7.73 15.28
N ALA A 272 -9.64 -7.26 15.19
CA ALA A 272 -10.42 -6.83 16.35
C ALA A 272 -10.74 -7.98 17.32
N ALA A 273 -10.69 -9.23 16.85
CA ALA A 273 -10.99 -10.42 17.64
C ALA A 273 -9.75 -11.14 18.20
N LEU A 274 -8.54 -10.72 17.81
CA LEU A 274 -7.25 -11.25 18.31
C LEU A 274 -6.85 -10.62 19.65
#